data_AF-A0A829M8L5-F1
#
_entry.id   AF-A0A829M8L5-F1
#
_cell.length_a   1.000
_cell.length_b   1.000
_cell.length_c   1.000
_cell.angle_alpha   90.00
_cell.angle_beta   90.00
_cell.angle_gamma   90.00
#
_symmetry.space_group_name_H-M   'P 1'
#
loop_
_entity.id
_entity.type
_entity.pdbx_description
1 polymer ?
#
loop_
_entity_poly.entity_id
_entity_poly.type
_entity_poly.pdbx_seq_one_letter_code
_entity_poly.pdbx_strand_id
1 'polypeptide(L)'
;MRKTFDPLNVDAALQGFPVSLSKPDRVVAAKTLTALGMKAEEVADRLGVTDRQIERYKSEPMPEPEEPLVVDYEFSSSEQMLVRKARTVIEQLHSKDHMEVLGDCVDFCAWHPGLAAQVMCALALWADSGDWL
;
A
#
# COMPACT_ATOMS: atom_id res chain seq x y z
N MET A 1 -15.57 15.15 -3.54
CA MET A 1 -14.51 14.56 -4.38
C MET A 1 -13.17 15.01 -3.85
N ARG A 2 -12.24 14.08 -3.64
CA ARG A 2 -10.85 14.35 -3.19
C ARG A 2 -10.16 15.28 -4.20
N LYS A 3 -9.36 16.24 -3.73
CA LYS A 3 -8.62 17.20 -4.58
C LYS A 3 -7.15 16.83 -4.76
N THR A 4 -6.66 15.93 -3.93
CA THR A 4 -5.28 15.47 -3.84
C THR A 4 -5.16 14.06 -4.42
N PHE A 5 -3.95 13.64 -4.76
CA PHE A 5 -3.68 12.27 -5.25
C PHE A 5 -2.83 11.48 -4.25
N ASP A 6 -2.97 10.16 -4.25
CA ASP A 6 -2.15 9.27 -3.44
C ASP A 6 -0.90 8.83 -4.23
N PRO A 7 0.32 9.21 -3.81
CA PRO A 7 1.55 8.86 -4.51
C PRO A 7 1.76 7.35 -4.67
N LEU A 8 1.33 6.53 -3.71
CA LEU A 8 1.50 5.08 -3.75
C LEU A 8 0.57 4.43 -4.78
N ASN A 9 -0.68 4.89 -4.85
CA ASN A 9 -1.62 4.41 -5.87
C ASN A 9 -1.17 4.81 -7.28
N VAL A 10 -0.66 6.03 -7.45
CA VAL A 10 -0.10 6.46 -8.73
C VAL A 10 1.10 5.60 -9.11
N ASP A 11 2.06 5.39 -8.21
CA ASP A 11 3.24 4.56 -8.46
C ASP A 11 2.86 3.11 -8.83
N ALA A 12 1.92 2.51 -8.09
CA ALA A 12 1.41 1.17 -8.40
C ALA A 12 0.83 1.09 -9.83
N ALA A 13 0.06 2.10 -10.26
CA ALA A 13 -0.46 2.16 -11.63
C ALA A 13 0.63 2.36 -12.69
N LEU A 14 1.65 3.18 -12.40
CA LEU A 14 2.81 3.39 -13.26
C LEU A 14 3.65 2.11 -13.43
N GLN A 15 3.62 1.21 -12.43
CA GLN A 15 4.24 -0.11 -12.49
C GLN A 15 3.33 -1.18 -13.11
N GLY A 16 2.04 -0.88 -13.27
CA GLY A 16 1.06 -1.76 -13.94
C GLY A 16 0.31 -2.70 -13.01
N PHE A 17 0.34 -2.42 -11.70
CA PHE A 17 -0.48 -3.15 -10.74
C PHE A 17 -1.96 -2.76 -10.87
N PRO A 18 -2.88 -3.71 -10.66
CA PRO A 18 -4.31 -3.44 -10.70
C PRO A 18 -4.72 -2.67 -9.45
N VAL A 19 -4.80 -1.35 -9.55
CA VAL A 19 -5.27 -0.46 -8.47
C VAL A 19 -6.47 0.37 -8.92
N SER A 20 -7.46 0.50 -8.03
CA SER A 20 -8.63 1.34 -8.30
C SER A 20 -8.28 2.82 -8.10
N LEU A 21 -7.93 3.50 -9.20
CA LEU A 21 -7.54 4.90 -9.15
C LEU A 21 -8.74 5.84 -8.98
N SER A 22 -8.60 6.82 -8.07
CA SER A 22 -9.49 7.97 -7.99
C SER A 22 -9.29 8.92 -9.18
N LYS A 23 -10.17 9.92 -9.35
CA LYS A 23 -10.02 10.88 -10.45
C LYS A 23 -8.67 11.65 -10.38
N PRO A 24 -8.26 12.22 -9.23
CA PRO A 24 -6.94 12.85 -9.11
C PRO A 24 -5.78 11.92 -9.48
N ASP A 25 -5.79 10.67 -9.01
CA ASP A 25 -4.70 9.72 -9.31
C ASP A 25 -4.62 9.42 -10.82
N ARG A 26 -5.77 9.29 -11.50
CA ARG A 26 -5.82 9.12 -12.97
C ARG A 26 -5.25 10.32 -13.71
N VAL A 27 -5.47 11.54 -13.22
CA VAL A 27 -4.92 12.76 -13.83
C VAL A 27 -3.40 12.75 -13.77
N VAL A 28 -2.84 12.42 -12.60
CA VAL A 28 -1.39 12.34 -12.42
C VAL A 28 -0.81 11.20 -13.25
N ALA A 29 -1.36 10.00 -13.15
CA ALA A 29 -0.88 8.84 -13.90
C ALA A 29 -0.92 9.09 -15.43
N ALA A 30 -2.01 9.67 -15.95
CA ALA A 30 -2.13 9.97 -17.38
C ALA A 30 -1.08 10.99 -17.84
N LYS A 31 -0.84 12.06 -17.06
CA LYS A 31 0.18 13.07 -17.37
C LYS A 31 1.59 12.47 -17.33
N THR A 32 1.90 11.67 -16.31
CA THR A 32 3.21 11.04 -16.14
C THR A 32 3.50 10.05 -17.27
N LEU A 33 2.58 9.14 -17.59
CA LEU A 33 2.76 8.17 -18.68
C LEU A 33 2.90 8.86 -20.04
N THR A 34 2.13 9.93 -20.29
CA THR A 34 2.26 10.74 -21.51
C THR A 34 3.64 11.41 -21.58
N ALA A 35 4.14 11.94 -20.45
CA ALA A 35 5.46 12.57 -20.39
C ALA A 35 6.62 11.57 -20.61
N LEU A 36 6.40 10.29 -20.27
CA LEU A 36 7.32 9.18 -20.57
C LEU A 36 7.27 8.74 -22.05
N GLY A 37 6.44 9.38 -22.89
CA GLY A 37 6.36 9.12 -24.32
C GLY A 37 5.40 8.01 -24.73
N MET A 38 4.57 7.48 -23.80
CA MET A 38 3.54 6.51 -24.15
C MET A 38 2.44 7.16 -25.01
N LYS A 39 1.87 6.37 -25.94
CA LYS A 39 0.77 6.83 -26.80
C LYS A 39 -0.53 6.92 -25.99
N ALA A 40 -1.43 7.81 -26.41
CA ALA A 40 -2.70 8.02 -25.71
C ALA A 40 -3.53 6.74 -25.55
N GLU A 41 -3.58 5.90 -26.58
CA GLU A 41 -4.26 4.60 -26.58
C GLU A 41 -3.66 3.65 -25.52
N GLU A 42 -2.33 3.56 -25.44
CA GLU A 42 -1.63 2.71 -24.46
C GLU A 42 -1.87 3.20 -23.02
N VAL A 43 -1.94 4.52 -22.82
CA VAL A 43 -2.27 5.12 -21.52
C VAL A 43 -3.73 4.86 -21.15
N ALA A 44 -4.65 4.96 -22.12
CA ALA A 44 -6.06 4.70 -21.93
C ALA A 44 -6.32 3.25 -21.50
N ASP A 45 -5.72 2.30 -22.22
CA ASP A 45 -5.77 0.87 -21.90
C ASP A 45 -5.21 0.59 -20.51
N ARG A 46 -4.05 1.14 -20.18
CA ARG A 46 -3.39 0.93 -18.88
C ARG A 46 -4.21 1.47 -17.71
N LEU A 47 -4.88 2.60 -17.88
CA LEU A 47 -5.67 3.25 -16.83
C LEU A 47 -7.15 2.82 -16.84
N GLY A 48 -7.56 1.95 -17.76
CA GLY A 48 -8.94 1.49 -17.91
C GLY A 48 -9.92 2.63 -18.19
N VAL A 49 -9.52 3.58 -19.04
CA VAL A 49 -10.32 4.75 -19.43
C VAL A 49 -10.33 4.93 -20.95
N THR A 50 -11.11 5.88 -21.45
CA THR A 50 -11.17 6.20 -22.89
C THR A 50 -10.13 7.24 -23.28
N ASP A 51 -9.70 7.25 -24.55
CA ASP A 51 -8.80 8.28 -25.10
C ASP A 51 -9.31 9.70 -24.85
N ARG A 52 -10.64 9.90 -24.94
CA ARG A 52 -11.28 11.19 -24.67
C ARG A 52 -11.09 11.63 -23.21
N GLN A 53 -11.04 10.70 -22.27
CA GLN A 53 -10.75 11.00 -20.87
C GLN A 53 -9.28 11.34 -20.68
N ILE A 54 -8.37 10.65 -21.38
CA ILE A 54 -6.94 10.97 -21.38
C ILE A 54 -6.69 12.41 -21.85
N GLU A 55 -7.30 12.83 -22.96
CA GLU A 55 -7.17 14.22 -23.44
C GLU A 55 -7.71 15.23 -22.42
N ARG A 56 -8.81 14.92 -21.73
CA ARG A 56 -9.30 15.76 -20.63
C ARG A 56 -8.29 15.84 -19.49
N TYR A 57 -7.75 14.70 -19.04
CA TYR A 57 -6.78 14.65 -17.94
C TYR A 57 -5.50 15.42 -18.26
N LYS A 58 -5.01 15.39 -19.51
CA LYS A 58 -3.87 16.20 -19.94
C LYS A 58 -4.11 17.70 -19.74
N SER A 59 -5.34 18.18 -19.94
CA SER A 59 -5.72 19.58 -19.77
C SER A 59 -6.06 19.99 -18.33
N GLU A 60 -6.35 19.03 -17.43
CA GLU A 60 -6.65 19.33 -16.03
C GLU A 60 -5.40 19.87 -15.30
N PRO A 61 -5.55 20.77 -14.30
CA PRO A 61 -4.43 21.19 -13.47
C PRO A 61 -3.82 19.99 -12.72
N MET A 62 -2.52 20.05 -12.42
CA MET A 62 -1.87 18.99 -11.63
C MET A 62 -2.45 18.99 -10.20
N PRO A 63 -3.04 17.88 -9.73
CA PRO A 63 -3.46 17.76 -8.33
C PRO A 63 -2.24 17.80 -7.41
N GLU A 64 -2.41 18.34 -6.21
CA GLU A 64 -1.38 18.30 -5.17
C GLU A 64 -1.26 16.88 -4.61
N PRO A 65 -0.04 16.42 -4.26
CA PRO A 65 0.14 15.16 -3.56
C PRO A 65 -0.57 15.22 -2.21
N GLU A 66 -1.13 14.09 -1.81
CA GLU A 66 -1.54 13.91 -0.42
C GLU A 66 -0.32 14.01 0.47
N GLU A 67 -0.50 14.73 1.59
CA GLU A 67 0.50 14.69 2.64
C GLU A 67 0.70 13.21 3.00
N PRO A 68 1.95 12.73 2.99
CA PRO A 68 2.22 11.36 3.37
C PRO A 68 1.65 11.16 4.78
N LEU A 69 0.86 10.11 4.94
CA LEU A 69 0.49 9.64 6.26
C LEU A 69 1.80 9.51 7.05
N VAL A 70 1.87 10.12 8.23
CA VAL A 70 3.03 9.98 9.11
C VAL A 70 3.01 8.53 9.60
N VAL A 71 3.68 7.67 8.86
CA VAL A 71 3.86 6.26 9.17
C VAL A 71 5.03 6.15 10.14
N ASP A 72 4.84 5.38 11.20
CA ASP A 72 5.82 5.21 12.26
C ASP A 72 6.85 4.14 11.85
N TYR A 73 8.03 4.59 11.45
CA TYR A 73 9.17 3.73 11.13
C TYR A 73 10.06 3.46 12.35
N GLU A 74 9.67 3.86 13.55
CA GLU A 74 10.48 3.63 14.73
C GLU A 74 10.61 2.12 15.04
N PHE A 75 11.83 1.70 15.31
CA PHE A 75 12.12 0.37 15.82
C PHE A 75 11.96 0.36 17.34
N SER A 76 11.38 -0.70 17.88
CA SER A 76 11.36 -0.90 19.32
C SER A 76 12.67 -1.52 19.79
N SER A 77 13.22 -1.00 20.88
CA SER A 77 14.28 -1.66 21.65
C SER A 77 13.75 -2.67 22.67
N SER A 78 12.43 -2.81 22.80
CA SER A 78 11.80 -3.69 23.79
C SER A 78 11.46 -5.06 23.19
N GLU A 79 12.31 -6.05 23.47
CA GLU A 79 12.06 -7.44 23.08
C GLU A 79 10.73 -7.97 23.65
N GLN A 80 10.38 -7.61 24.88
CA GLN A 80 9.13 -8.04 25.52
C GLN A 80 7.89 -7.56 24.77
N MET A 81 7.93 -6.35 24.20
CA MET A 81 6.82 -5.82 23.41
C MET A 81 6.65 -6.62 22.12
N LEU A 82 7.75 -6.94 21.44
CA LEU A 82 7.76 -7.74 20.21
C LEU A 82 7.21 -9.15 20.46
N VAL A 83 7.66 -9.81 21.54
CA VAL A 83 7.17 -11.14 21.94
C VAL A 83 5.68 -11.10 22.26
N ARG A 84 5.23 -10.07 22.99
CA ARG A 84 3.81 -9.91 23.31
C ARG A 84 2.97 -9.73 22.04
N LYS A 85 3.42 -8.90 21.10
CA LYS A 85 2.71 -8.65 19.84
C LYS A 85 2.65 -9.91 18.98
N ALA A 86 3.76 -10.64 18.85
CA ALA A 86 3.82 -11.92 18.14
C ALA A 86 2.85 -12.95 18.76
N ARG A 87 2.83 -13.08 20.10
CA ARG A 87 1.87 -13.94 20.81
C ARG A 87 0.43 -13.55 20.56
N THR A 88 0.11 -12.26 20.59
CA THR A 88 -1.25 -11.77 20.32
C THR A 88 -1.72 -12.18 18.91
N VAL A 89 -0.84 -12.11 17.90
CA VAL A 89 -1.19 -12.57 16.54
C VAL A 89 -1.46 -14.07 16.52
N ILE A 90 -0.62 -14.88 17.16
CA ILE A 90 -0.82 -16.34 17.26
C ILE A 90 -2.15 -16.67 17.97
N GLU A 91 -2.44 -16.03 19.10
CA GLU A 91 -3.69 -16.20 19.84
C GLU A 91 -4.92 -15.80 19.01
N GLN A 92 -4.81 -14.72 18.23
CA GLN A 92 -5.86 -14.30 17.31
C GLN A 92 -6.09 -15.31 16.20
N LEU A 93 -5.02 -15.90 15.61
CA LEU A 93 -5.15 -16.96 14.61
C LEU A 93 -5.86 -18.21 15.16
N HIS A 94 -5.77 -18.48 16.46
CA HIS A 94 -6.48 -19.59 17.10
C HIS A 94 -7.95 -19.28 17.43
N SER A 95 -8.33 -18.00 17.50
CA SER A 95 -9.62 -17.57 18.07
C SER A 95 -10.51 -16.76 17.12
N LYS A 96 -9.97 -16.24 16.03
CA LYS A 96 -10.67 -15.42 15.03
C LYS A 96 -10.63 -16.08 13.65
N ASP A 97 -11.43 -15.54 12.72
CA ASP A 97 -11.29 -15.89 11.31
C ASP A 97 -9.95 -15.39 10.75
N HIS A 98 -9.28 -16.25 9.99
CA HIS A 98 -7.97 -15.98 9.40
C HIS A 98 -7.93 -14.75 8.47
N MET A 99 -9.01 -14.42 7.75
CA MET A 99 -9.06 -13.24 6.89
C MET A 99 -9.18 -11.95 7.70
N GLU A 100 -9.87 -11.99 8.84
CA GLU A 100 -9.93 -10.87 9.78
C GLU A 100 -8.54 -10.57 10.36
N VAL A 101 -7.82 -11.61 10.80
CA VAL A 101 -6.46 -11.45 11.34
C VAL A 101 -5.50 -10.94 10.26
N LEU A 102 -5.66 -11.38 9.01
CA LEU A 102 -4.88 -10.86 7.89
C LEU A 102 -5.14 -9.37 7.66
N GLY A 103 -6.40 -8.92 7.74
CA GLY A 103 -6.76 -7.51 7.68
C GLY A 103 -6.09 -6.69 8.78
N ASP A 104 -6.19 -7.15 10.04
CA ASP A 104 -5.54 -6.52 11.19
C ASP A 104 -4.01 -6.43 11.01
N CYS A 105 -3.40 -7.43 10.39
CA CYS A 105 -1.97 -7.47 10.10
C CYS A 105 -1.58 -6.50 8.98
N VAL A 106 -2.38 -6.40 7.90
CA VAL A 106 -2.16 -5.43 6.82
C VAL A 106 -2.21 -4.01 7.35
N ASP A 107 -3.21 -3.70 8.19
CA ASP A 107 -3.32 -2.38 8.81
C ASP A 107 -2.12 -2.11 9.72
N PHE A 108 -1.72 -3.07 10.56
CA PHE A 108 -0.54 -2.92 11.42
C PHE A 108 0.75 -2.66 10.62
N CYS A 109 0.97 -3.40 9.51
CA CYS A 109 2.12 -3.19 8.63
C CYS A 109 2.10 -1.83 7.94
N ALA A 110 0.92 -1.31 7.58
CA ALA A 110 0.78 -0.02 6.94
C ALA A 110 1.12 1.13 7.89
N TRP A 111 0.76 1.02 9.17
CA TRP A 111 0.95 2.10 10.16
C TRP A 111 2.26 2.01 10.95
N HIS A 112 2.80 0.80 11.15
CA HIS A 112 4.00 0.55 11.95
C HIS A 112 5.00 -0.40 11.25
N PRO A 113 5.49 -0.08 10.05
CA PRO A 113 6.35 -0.96 9.26
C PRO A 113 7.65 -1.39 9.98
N GLY A 114 8.25 -0.50 10.78
CA GLY A 114 9.45 -0.82 11.56
C GLY A 114 9.19 -1.94 12.58
N LEU A 115 8.11 -1.80 13.35
CA LEU A 115 7.67 -2.81 14.33
C LEU A 115 7.18 -4.09 13.65
N ALA A 116 6.46 -3.97 12.54
CA ALA A 116 5.98 -5.12 11.77
C ALA A 116 7.14 -5.99 11.27
N ALA A 117 8.20 -5.38 10.75
CA ALA A 117 9.41 -6.10 10.36
C ALA A 117 10.05 -6.84 11.56
N GLN A 118 10.14 -6.19 12.73
CA GLN A 118 10.67 -6.83 13.94
C GLN A 118 9.82 -8.01 14.43
N VAL A 119 8.49 -7.87 14.39
CA VAL A 119 7.57 -8.97 14.75
C VAL A 119 7.66 -10.12 13.76
N MET A 120 7.78 -9.84 12.46
CA MET A 120 8.00 -10.87 11.44
C MET A 120 9.29 -11.65 11.68
N CYS A 121 10.40 -10.97 12.01
CA CYS A 121 11.65 -11.64 12.39
C CYS A 121 11.50 -12.51 13.65
N ALA A 122 10.78 -12.03 14.67
CA ALA A 122 10.52 -12.79 15.89
C ALA A 122 9.67 -14.04 15.62
N LEU A 123 8.63 -13.93 14.78
CA LEU A 123 7.79 -15.05 14.37
C LEU A 123 8.58 -16.06 13.52
N ALA A 124 9.47 -15.61 12.64
CA ALA A 124 10.32 -16.49 11.85
C ALA A 124 11.29 -17.30 12.73
N LEU A 125 11.92 -16.66 13.73
CA LEU A 125 12.75 -17.34 14.72
C LEU A 125 11.96 -18.36 15.55
N TRP A 126 10.74 -18.00 15.95
CA TRP A 126 9.85 -18.94 16.65
C TRP A 126 9.43 -20.12 15.77
N ALA A 127 9.13 -19.88 14.49
CA ALA A 127 8.78 -20.94 13.56
C ALA A 127 9.95 -21.91 13.32
N ASP A 128 11.19 -21.39 13.27
CA ASP A 128 12.43 -22.18 13.11
C ASP A 128 12.78 -22.99 14.36
N SER A 129 12.36 -22.58 15.56
CA SER A 129 12.69 -23.29 16.80
C SER A 129 12.07 -24.69 16.91
N GLY A 130 11.11 -25.03 16.04
CA GLY A 130 10.50 -26.36 16.02
C GLY A 130 9.58 -26.64 17.21
N ASP A 131 9.30 -25.65 18.06
CA ASP A 131 8.42 -25.72 19.24
C ASP A 131 6.93 -25.69 18.85
N TRP A 132 6.56 -26.49 17.83
CA TRP A 132 5.20 -26.64 17.33
C TRP A 132 4.45 -27.84 17.94
N LEU A 133 5.04 -28.49 18.96
CA LEU A 133 4.55 -29.71 19.59
C LEU A 133 4.10 -29.49 21.04
#